data_AF-G4HIW5-F1
#
_entry.id   AF-G4HIW5-F1
#
_cell.length_a   1.000
_cell.length_b   1.000
_cell.length_c   1.000
_cell.angle_alpha   90.00
_cell.angle_beta   90.00
_cell.angle_gamma   90.00
#
_symmetry.space_group_name_H-M   'P 1'
#
loop_
_entity.id
_entity.type
_entity.pdbx_description
1 polymer ?
#
loop_
_entity_poly.entity_id
_entity_poly.type
_entity_poly.pdbx_seq_one_letter_code
_entity_poly.pdbx_strand_id
1 'polypeptide(L)'
;MADLIISNNNVPIESTENPIVFISDLHFDYTKRKFKAKAASQMKSDFISFIKERYANSILCLAGDFFDSYKKTLSFVKELEEEQIVGFFVLGNHDYWNNGTKSHMEIINLFSDETQDNQYFKFLATGRKYYYNDICVIGDTGWTSFRRGKRQVTLKQFMGLPDAKKVKEFSPKKIIALHDEWVSFANDVLNKEEKVLIVTHFPMIDFTKEDKDCWWSSTTVLKGDNSWRIFGHTHRSEQQYNNVSLQRGYNNSDAEDLERTGIKQYSPHHFGKLEKSFDRHSNIASSNFESISNFHSPVVVSDAKNELELVSTVKRRGYRRCAANKYNFTVIANTPEAYLKSVKEITDGYFRDTYIGYVFSGRISRQVLKAIYHSIEIIESGDFSDVRAFITAAVITGYVFNRMPFLIKGMRPLDDYDVVRFWLMLLTIKHYGIDMKSINTVRSDKKNYITFCNVDMYLPAVNDLSLNADEVQMLMQKTPLLPRLLST
;
A
#
# COMPACT_ATOMS: atom_id res chain seq x y z
N MET A 1 3.82 -25.70 -30.45
CA MET A 1 3.67 -24.30 -30.90
C MET A 1 2.18 -24.08 -31.01
N ALA A 2 1.58 -23.49 -29.99
CA ALA A 2 0.16 -23.13 -30.01
C ALA A 2 0.03 -21.79 -30.73
N ASP A 3 -0.90 -21.72 -31.67
CA ASP A 3 -1.16 -20.52 -32.47
C ASP A 3 -1.47 -19.33 -31.56
N LEU A 4 -0.84 -18.19 -31.87
CA LEU A 4 -1.03 -16.93 -31.18
C LEU A 4 -2.45 -16.43 -31.50
N ILE A 5 -3.42 -16.68 -30.62
CA ILE A 5 -4.78 -16.18 -30.79
C ILE A 5 -4.78 -14.68 -30.49
N ILE A 6 -4.68 -13.86 -31.55
CA ILE A 6 -4.90 -12.42 -31.50
C ILE A 6 -6.41 -12.21 -31.70
N SER A 7 -7.17 -12.00 -30.62
CA SER A 7 -8.61 -11.70 -30.76
C SER A 7 -8.78 -10.24 -31.22
N ASN A 8 -9.40 -10.02 -32.37
CA ASN A 8 -9.65 -8.70 -32.98
C ASN A 8 -10.90 -7.98 -32.45
N ASN A 9 -11.38 -8.28 -31.24
CA ASN A 9 -12.61 -7.69 -30.71
C ASN A 9 -12.31 -6.42 -29.90
N ASN A 10 -12.13 -5.30 -30.62
CA ASN A 10 -12.05 -3.96 -30.04
C ASN A 10 -13.48 -3.44 -29.79
N VAL A 11 -13.91 -3.38 -28.53
CA VAL A 11 -15.10 -2.60 -28.15
C VAL A 11 -14.67 -1.13 -28.06
N PRO A 12 -15.20 -0.21 -28.88
CA PRO A 12 -14.92 1.20 -28.74
C PRO A 12 -15.71 1.72 -27.54
N ILE A 13 -15.02 2.08 -26.46
CA ILE A 13 -15.64 2.72 -25.30
C ILE A 13 -15.37 4.23 -25.44
N GLU A 14 -16.44 5.02 -25.64
CA GLU A 14 -16.40 6.46 -25.99
C GLU A 14 -15.78 7.37 -24.92
N SER A 15 -15.38 6.84 -23.76
CA SER A 15 -14.76 7.60 -22.67
C SER A 15 -13.27 7.26 -22.53
N THR A 16 -12.42 8.22 -22.91
CA THR A 16 -10.96 8.12 -22.83
C THR A 16 -10.40 8.36 -21.42
N GLU A 17 -11.21 8.32 -20.36
CA GLU A 17 -10.83 8.73 -18.99
C GLU A 17 -11.18 7.70 -17.89
N ASN A 18 -11.62 6.49 -18.24
CA ASN A 18 -12.12 5.54 -17.24
C ASN A 18 -11.01 5.08 -16.27
N PRO A 19 -11.25 5.12 -14.95
CA PRO A 19 -10.34 4.56 -13.96
C PRO A 19 -10.33 3.03 -14.05
N ILE A 20 -9.19 2.42 -13.72
CA ILE A 20 -9.08 0.98 -13.55
C ILE A 20 -9.34 0.67 -12.08
N VAL A 21 -10.40 -0.05 -11.78
CA VAL A 21 -10.77 -0.48 -10.44
C VAL A 21 -10.42 -1.95 -10.28
N PHE A 22 -9.86 -2.35 -9.15
CA PHE A 22 -9.42 -3.72 -8.95
C PHE A 22 -9.67 -4.25 -7.54
N ILE A 23 -9.90 -5.55 -7.46
CA ILE A 23 -10.08 -6.29 -6.21
C ILE A 23 -9.79 -7.79 -6.44
N SER A 24 -9.42 -8.50 -5.40
CA SER A 24 -9.27 -9.96 -5.40
C SER A 24 -9.79 -10.60 -4.11
N ASP A 25 -9.74 -11.93 -4.08
CA ASP A 25 -9.98 -12.74 -2.88
C ASP A 25 -11.36 -12.46 -2.29
N LEU A 26 -12.37 -12.41 -3.17
CA LEU A 26 -13.76 -12.11 -2.80
C LEU A 26 -14.35 -13.18 -1.91
N HIS A 27 -13.94 -14.44 -2.08
CA HIS A 27 -14.32 -15.59 -1.25
C HIS A 27 -15.81 -15.56 -0.87
N PHE A 28 -16.71 -15.43 -1.86
CA PHE A 28 -18.15 -15.27 -1.63
C PHE A 28 -18.75 -16.42 -0.81
N ASP A 29 -18.11 -17.59 -0.85
CA ASP A 29 -18.49 -18.76 -0.07
C ASP A 29 -18.15 -18.67 1.42
N TYR A 30 -17.59 -17.56 1.92
CA TYR A 30 -17.17 -17.40 3.31
C TYR A 30 -17.83 -16.21 3.99
N THR A 31 -18.18 -16.36 5.28
CA THR A 31 -18.43 -15.23 6.19
C THR A 31 -17.58 -15.38 7.44
N LYS A 32 -16.89 -14.31 7.86
CA LYS A 32 -16.03 -14.32 9.06
C LYS A 32 -15.16 -15.60 9.14
N ARG A 33 -14.51 -15.98 8.02
CA ARG A 33 -13.67 -17.20 7.88
C ARG A 33 -14.37 -18.54 8.00
N LYS A 34 -15.71 -18.59 7.95
CA LYS A 34 -16.49 -19.82 7.95
C LYS A 34 -17.13 -20.02 6.58
N PHE A 35 -17.01 -21.24 6.05
CA PHE A 35 -17.67 -21.61 4.79
C PHE A 35 -19.20 -21.58 4.96
N LYS A 36 -19.87 -20.82 4.10
CA LYS A 36 -21.31 -20.50 4.11
C LYS A 36 -21.86 -20.40 2.69
N ALA A 37 -21.85 -21.52 1.96
CA ALA A 37 -22.32 -21.58 0.57
C ALA A 37 -23.72 -20.99 0.31
N LYS A 38 -24.64 -21.01 1.29
CA LYS A 38 -26.00 -20.46 1.14
C LYS A 38 -26.03 -18.93 1.01
N ALA A 39 -25.06 -18.22 1.60
CA ALA A 39 -24.99 -16.76 1.56
C ALA A 39 -24.29 -16.24 0.29
N ALA A 40 -23.57 -17.11 -0.41
CA ALA A 40 -22.68 -16.74 -1.50
C ALA A 40 -23.40 -16.09 -2.68
N SER A 41 -24.59 -16.58 -3.03
CA SER A 41 -25.39 -16.00 -4.12
C SER A 41 -25.78 -14.56 -3.84
N GLN A 42 -26.19 -14.24 -2.61
CA GLN A 42 -26.55 -12.87 -2.23
C GLN A 42 -25.32 -11.96 -2.27
N MET A 43 -24.18 -12.39 -1.73
CA MET A 43 -22.96 -11.57 -1.74
C MET A 43 -22.46 -11.27 -3.16
N LYS A 44 -22.56 -12.25 -4.04
CA LYS A 44 -22.26 -12.08 -5.46
C LYS A 44 -23.19 -11.04 -6.09
N SER A 45 -24.50 -11.11 -5.84
CA SER A 45 -25.47 -10.13 -6.36
C SER A 45 -25.25 -8.73 -5.77
N ASP A 46 -24.92 -8.62 -4.48
CA ASP A 46 -24.57 -7.36 -3.82
C ASP A 46 -23.31 -6.74 -4.43
N PHE A 47 -22.32 -7.57 -4.77
CA PHE A 47 -21.09 -7.15 -5.43
C PHE A 47 -21.38 -6.57 -6.80
N ILE A 48 -22.10 -7.30 -7.66
CA ILE A 48 -22.47 -6.84 -9.00
C ILE A 48 -23.25 -5.53 -8.93
N SER A 49 -24.25 -5.46 -8.03
CA SER A 49 -25.03 -4.24 -7.80
C SER A 49 -24.15 -3.06 -7.39
N PHE A 50 -23.17 -3.29 -6.51
CA PHE A 50 -22.24 -2.25 -6.09
C PHE A 50 -21.33 -1.78 -7.24
N ILE A 51 -20.81 -2.69 -8.05
CA ILE A 51 -20.01 -2.35 -9.24
C ILE A 51 -20.84 -1.49 -10.20
N LYS A 52 -22.08 -1.88 -10.50
CA LYS A 52 -22.96 -1.10 -11.37
C LYS A 52 -23.28 0.28 -10.80
N GLU A 53 -23.54 0.38 -9.49
CA GLU A 53 -23.87 1.66 -8.84
C GLU A 53 -22.67 2.63 -8.83
N ARG A 54 -21.45 2.13 -8.60
CA ARG A 54 -20.29 2.98 -8.28
C ARG A 54 -19.23 3.04 -9.37
N TYR A 55 -19.15 2.03 -10.22
CA TYR A 55 -18.04 1.80 -11.12
C TYR A 55 -18.49 1.43 -12.55
N ALA A 56 -19.73 1.74 -12.95
CA ALA A 56 -20.22 1.51 -14.32
C ALA A 56 -19.31 2.11 -15.40
N ASN A 57 -18.65 3.24 -15.12
CA ASN A 57 -17.71 3.90 -16.02
C ASN A 57 -16.24 3.56 -15.72
N SER A 58 -15.97 2.41 -15.11
CA SER A 58 -14.62 1.95 -14.78
C SER A 58 -14.31 0.65 -15.51
N ILE A 59 -13.03 0.33 -15.62
CA ILE A 59 -12.59 -1.02 -16.01
C ILE A 59 -12.40 -1.81 -14.72
N LEU A 60 -13.09 -2.94 -14.58
CA LEU A 60 -12.94 -3.81 -13.43
C LEU A 60 -11.87 -4.88 -13.68
N CYS A 61 -10.84 -4.96 -12.85
CA CYS A 61 -9.87 -6.05 -12.85
C CYS A 61 -10.07 -6.94 -11.63
N LEU A 62 -10.36 -8.23 -11.85
CA LEU A 62 -10.54 -9.22 -10.81
C LEU A 62 -9.36 -10.19 -10.74
N ALA A 63 -8.59 -10.10 -9.66
CA ALA A 63 -7.34 -10.85 -9.47
C ALA A 63 -7.53 -12.19 -8.71
N GLY A 64 -8.54 -12.97 -9.11
CA GLY A 64 -8.78 -14.33 -8.65
C GLY A 64 -9.37 -14.49 -7.24
N ASP A 65 -9.67 -15.74 -6.89
CA ASP A 65 -10.21 -16.25 -5.64
C ASP A 65 -11.62 -15.72 -5.33
N PHE A 66 -12.58 -16.08 -6.19
CA PHE A 66 -13.98 -15.68 -6.02
C PHE A 66 -14.77 -16.73 -5.23
N PHE A 67 -14.56 -18.00 -5.55
CA PHE A 67 -15.23 -19.14 -4.93
C PHE A 67 -14.28 -20.33 -4.79
N ASP A 68 -14.62 -21.27 -3.90
CA ASP A 68 -13.97 -22.59 -3.80
C ASP A 68 -14.48 -23.57 -4.88
N SER A 69 -14.82 -23.06 -6.07
CA SER A 69 -15.47 -23.85 -7.13
C SER A 69 -15.38 -23.16 -8.49
N TYR A 70 -14.68 -23.81 -9.43
CA TYR A 70 -14.58 -23.33 -10.81
C TYR A 70 -15.94 -23.13 -11.48
N LYS A 71 -16.95 -23.94 -11.14
CA LYS A 71 -18.30 -23.82 -11.72
C LYS A 71 -19.00 -22.54 -11.27
N LYS A 72 -18.85 -22.18 -9.99
CA LYS A 72 -19.42 -20.94 -9.45
C LYS A 72 -18.67 -19.73 -10.00
N THR A 73 -17.34 -19.82 -10.08
CA THR A 73 -16.50 -18.80 -10.72
C THR A 73 -16.91 -18.58 -12.18
N LEU A 74 -17.11 -19.64 -12.97
CA LEU A 74 -17.56 -19.52 -14.36
C LEU A 74 -18.96 -18.90 -14.45
N SER A 75 -19.90 -19.33 -13.60
CA SER A 75 -21.24 -18.74 -13.55
C SER A 75 -21.22 -17.25 -13.20
N PHE A 76 -20.36 -16.83 -12.29
CA PHE A 76 -20.19 -15.43 -11.91
C PHE A 76 -19.62 -14.59 -13.05
N VAL A 77 -18.61 -15.11 -13.76
CA VAL A 77 -18.03 -14.45 -14.94
C VAL A 77 -19.06 -14.27 -16.05
N LYS A 78 -19.91 -15.27 -16.30
CA LYS A 78 -21.01 -15.15 -17.28
C LYS A 78 -22.00 -14.07 -16.91
N GLU A 79 -22.34 -13.95 -15.63
CA GLU A 79 -23.23 -12.89 -15.14
C GLU A 79 -22.61 -11.50 -15.27
N LEU A 80 -21.29 -11.34 -15.05
CA LEU A 80 -20.61 -10.06 -15.30
C LEU A 80 -20.67 -9.66 -16.78
N GLU A 81 -20.56 -10.62 -17.69
CA GLU A 81 -20.73 -10.40 -19.14
C GLU A 81 -22.18 -10.03 -19.50
N GLU A 82 -23.17 -10.74 -18.96
CA GLU A 82 -24.60 -10.46 -19.15
C GLU A 82 -24.98 -9.06 -18.65
N GLU A 83 -24.39 -8.63 -17.54
CA GLU A 83 -24.55 -7.30 -16.94
C GLU A 83 -23.69 -6.21 -17.63
N GLN A 84 -22.98 -6.58 -18.71
CA GLN A 84 -22.12 -5.70 -19.52
C GLN A 84 -21.06 -4.96 -18.70
N ILE A 85 -20.57 -5.58 -17.63
CA ILE A 85 -19.49 -5.01 -16.83
C ILE A 85 -18.19 -5.15 -17.62
N VAL A 86 -17.56 -4.01 -17.92
CA VAL A 86 -16.31 -3.96 -18.67
C VAL A 86 -15.14 -4.31 -17.76
N GLY A 87 -14.32 -5.28 -18.16
CA GLY A 87 -13.19 -5.66 -17.35
C GLY A 87 -12.43 -6.90 -17.76
N PHE A 88 -11.53 -7.30 -16.87
CA PHE A 88 -10.63 -8.42 -17.05
C PHE A 88 -10.58 -9.25 -15.78
N PHE A 89 -10.36 -10.55 -15.92
CA PHE A 89 -10.15 -11.41 -14.77
C PHE A 89 -9.11 -12.50 -15.03
N VAL A 90 -8.50 -12.94 -13.94
CA VAL A 90 -7.69 -14.16 -13.86
C VAL A 90 -8.29 -15.10 -12.82
N LEU A 91 -7.91 -16.37 -12.89
CA LEU A 91 -8.29 -17.36 -11.88
C LEU A 91 -7.28 -17.35 -10.72
N GLY A 92 -7.78 -17.44 -9.50
CA GLY A 92 -6.99 -17.71 -8.30
C GLY A 92 -6.92 -19.20 -8.00
N ASN A 93 -6.12 -19.60 -7.01
CA ASN A 93 -5.92 -21.03 -6.74
C ASN A 93 -7.21 -21.72 -6.26
N HIS A 94 -8.08 -21.01 -5.53
CA HIS A 94 -9.38 -21.53 -5.09
C HIS A 94 -10.35 -21.72 -6.26
N ASP A 95 -10.27 -20.87 -7.29
CA ASP A 95 -11.14 -20.96 -8.47
C ASP A 95 -10.88 -22.26 -9.26
N TYR A 96 -9.74 -22.92 -9.10
CA TYR A 96 -9.46 -24.22 -9.71
C TYR A 96 -10.09 -25.40 -8.97
N TRP A 97 -10.59 -25.23 -7.76
CA TRP A 97 -10.99 -26.35 -6.92
C TRP A 97 -12.18 -27.12 -7.50
N ASN A 98 -12.01 -28.44 -7.58
CA ASN A 98 -12.96 -29.34 -8.24
C ASN A 98 -12.97 -30.77 -7.67
N ASN A 99 -12.42 -30.95 -6.45
CA ASN A 99 -12.26 -32.25 -5.78
C ASN A 99 -11.50 -33.28 -6.63
N GLY A 100 -10.49 -32.86 -7.39
CA GLY A 100 -9.58 -33.75 -8.12
C GLY A 100 -10.12 -34.32 -9.43
N THR A 101 -11.21 -33.77 -9.95
CA THR A 101 -11.86 -34.19 -11.21
C THR A 101 -11.22 -33.58 -12.46
N LYS A 102 -10.67 -32.37 -12.38
CA LYS A 102 -10.03 -31.64 -13.48
C LYS A 102 -8.69 -31.06 -13.06
N SER A 103 -7.76 -31.01 -14.01
CA SER A 103 -6.45 -30.36 -13.86
C SER A 103 -6.56 -28.86 -14.11
N HIS A 104 -5.49 -28.11 -13.80
CA HIS A 104 -5.41 -26.68 -14.09
C HIS A 104 -5.64 -26.38 -15.58
N MET A 105 -5.00 -27.14 -16.49
CA MET A 105 -5.15 -26.92 -17.93
C MET A 105 -6.55 -27.24 -18.45
N GLU A 106 -7.19 -28.30 -17.94
CA GLU A 106 -8.59 -28.59 -18.30
C GLU A 106 -9.54 -27.45 -17.88
N ILE A 107 -9.25 -26.78 -16.76
CA ILE A 107 -10.04 -25.62 -16.31
C ILE A 107 -9.69 -24.36 -17.13
N ILE A 108 -8.41 -24.10 -17.39
CA ILE A 108 -7.99 -22.97 -18.25
C ILE A 108 -8.63 -23.09 -19.63
N ASN A 109 -8.63 -24.28 -20.23
CA ASN A 109 -9.27 -24.53 -21.53
C ASN A 109 -10.79 -24.34 -21.44
N LEU A 110 -11.43 -24.83 -20.39
CA LEU A 110 -12.87 -24.61 -20.19
C LEU A 110 -13.22 -23.12 -20.13
N PHE A 111 -12.54 -22.33 -19.30
CA PHE A 111 -12.78 -20.89 -19.24
C PHE A 111 -12.44 -20.21 -20.57
N SER A 112 -11.37 -20.67 -21.22
CA SER A 112 -10.95 -20.20 -22.52
C SER A 112 -12.03 -20.33 -23.58
N ASP A 113 -12.69 -21.49 -23.65
CA ASP A 113 -13.74 -21.79 -24.62
C ASP A 113 -15.04 -21.06 -24.25
N GLU A 114 -15.43 -21.10 -22.98
CA GLU A 114 -16.71 -20.55 -22.51
C GLU A 114 -16.75 -19.01 -22.46
N THR A 115 -15.59 -18.35 -22.57
CA THR A 115 -15.47 -16.88 -22.52
C THR A 115 -14.82 -16.28 -23.77
N GLN A 116 -14.55 -17.09 -24.81
CA GLN A 116 -13.89 -16.62 -26.04
C GLN A 116 -14.68 -15.49 -26.73
N ASP A 117 -16.01 -15.55 -26.66
CA ASP A 117 -16.93 -14.65 -27.35
C ASP A 117 -17.40 -13.48 -26.47
N ASN A 118 -17.01 -13.46 -25.19
CA ASN A 118 -17.32 -12.36 -24.26
C ASN A 118 -16.85 -11.04 -24.87
N GLN A 119 -17.68 -10.00 -24.83
CA GLN A 119 -17.36 -8.67 -25.34
C GLN A 119 -16.90 -7.73 -24.22
N TYR A 120 -17.48 -7.84 -23.03
CA TYR A 120 -17.28 -6.88 -21.94
C TYR A 120 -16.29 -7.38 -20.89
N PHE A 121 -16.38 -8.64 -20.49
CA PHE A 121 -15.60 -9.19 -19.38
C PHE A 121 -14.68 -10.33 -19.83
N LYS A 122 -13.39 -10.02 -20.01
CA LYS A 122 -12.42 -10.87 -20.73
C LYS A 122 -11.58 -11.73 -19.78
N PHE A 123 -11.41 -13.01 -20.13
CA PHE A 123 -10.51 -13.92 -19.44
C PHE A 123 -9.06 -13.73 -19.88
N LEU A 124 -8.17 -13.49 -18.90
CA LEU A 124 -6.73 -13.41 -19.08
C LEU A 124 -6.05 -14.73 -18.71
N ALA A 125 -5.21 -15.23 -19.62
CA ALA A 125 -4.36 -16.40 -19.40
C ALA A 125 -3.06 -16.26 -20.22
N THR A 126 -2.02 -16.99 -19.83
CA THR A 126 -0.75 -17.04 -20.56
C THR A 126 -0.96 -17.30 -22.06
N GLY A 127 -0.33 -16.49 -22.90
CA GLY A 127 -0.46 -16.55 -24.37
C GLY A 127 -1.59 -15.69 -24.95
N ARG A 128 -2.42 -15.05 -24.11
CA ARG A 128 -3.49 -14.13 -24.53
C ARG A 128 -3.17 -12.69 -24.17
N LYS A 129 -3.44 -11.78 -25.09
CA LYS A 129 -3.40 -10.33 -24.85
C LYS A 129 -4.65 -9.67 -25.39
N TYR A 130 -5.10 -8.63 -24.71
CA TYR A 130 -6.19 -7.77 -25.15
C TYR A 130 -5.71 -6.33 -25.16
N TYR A 131 -6.43 -5.47 -25.86
CA TYR A 131 -6.14 -4.04 -25.87
C TYR A 131 -7.32 -3.28 -25.28
N TYR A 132 -7.00 -2.35 -24.39
CA TYR A 132 -7.90 -1.32 -23.94
C TYR A 132 -7.29 0.03 -24.30
N ASN A 133 -7.85 0.71 -25.30
CA ASN A 133 -7.22 1.87 -25.94
C ASN A 133 -5.77 1.55 -26.36
N ASP A 134 -4.79 2.27 -25.80
CA ASP A 134 -3.36 2.11 -26.03
C ASP A 134 -2.66 1.20 -25.01
N ILE A 135 -3.42 0.53 -24.13
CA ILE A 135 -2.89 -0.34 -23.07
C ILE A 135 -3.06 -1.80 -23.48
N CYS A 136 -1.95 -2.53 -23.55
CA CYS A 136 -1.96 -3.99 -23.68
C CYS A 136 -2.24 -4.63 -22.32
N VAL A 137 -3.29 -5.45 -22.23
CA VAL A 137 -3.70 -6.13 -20.99
C VAL A 137 -3.38 -7.61 -21.08
N ILE A 138 -2.60 -8.10 -20.12
CA ILE A 138 -2.23 -9.51 -19.99
C ILE A 138 -2.43 -9.99 -18.56
N GLY A 139 -2.54 -11.29 -18.37
CA GLY A 139 -2.66 -11.87 -17.05
C GLY A 139 -2.64 -13.39 -17.04
N ASP A 140 -2.48 -13.92 -15.85
CA ASP A 140 -2.51 -15.36 -15.56
C ASP A 140 -2.75 -15.54 -14.05
N THR A 141 -2.97 -16.76 -13.56
CA THR A 141 -2.83 -17.02 -12.13
C THR A 141 -1.43 -16.63 -11.64
N GLY A 142 -0.42 -16.73 -12.50
CA GLY A 142 0.95 -16.27 -12.27
C GLY A 142 1.79 -17.27 -11.48
N TRP A 143 1.15 -18.06 -10.60
CA TRP A 143 1.72 -19.15 -9.81
C TRP A 143 3.03 -18.78 -9.10
N THR A 144 3.69 -19.75 -8.48
CA THR A 144 4.96 -19.53 -7.77
C THR A 144 6.09 -20.41 -8.29
N SER A 145 7.29 -19.85 -8.31
CA SER A 145 8.54 -20.56 -8.60
C SER A 145 9.02 -21.43 -7.44
N PHE A 146 8.40 -21.33 -6.25
CA PHE A 146 8.88 -21.95 -5.01
C PHE A 146 10.36 -21.63 -4.71
N ARG A 147 10.71 -20.34 -4.79
CA ARG A 147 12.05 -19.82 -4.55
C ARG A 147 12.06 -18.82 -3.40
N ARG A 148 13.19 -18.79 -2.70
CA ARG A 148 13.55 -17.74 -1.74
C ARG A 148 14.81 -17.06 -2.27
N GLY A 149 14.64 -15.88 -2.86
CA GLY A 149 15.68 -15.28 -3.70
C GLY A 149 16.14 -16.26 -4.80
N LYS A 150 17.45 -16.55 -4.86
CA LYS A 150 17.99 -17.45 -5.90
C LYS A 150 17.83 -18.94 -5.58
N ARG A 151 17.45 -19.31 -4.36
CA ARG A 151 17.44 -20.71 -3.89
C ARG A 151 16.08 -21.36 -4.12
N GLN A 152 16.07 -22.55 -4.73
CA GLN A 152 14.90 -23.42 -4.80
C GLN A 152 14.66 -24.07 -3.43
N VAL A 153 13.42 -24.06 -2.93
CA VAL A 153 13.07 -24.74 -1.67
C VAL A 153 12.65 -26.19 -1.91
N THR A 154 12.66 -27.00 -0.84
CA THR A 154 12.20 -28.40 -0.90
C THR A 154 10.70 -28.45 -1.20
N LEU A 155 10.32 -29.12 -2.29
CA LEU A 155 8.94 -29.10 -2.78
C LEU A 155 7.97 -30.02 -2.04
N LYS A 156 8.47 -31.07 -1.35
CA LYS A 156 7.65 -32.11 -0.70
C LYS A 156 6.64 -31.51 0.29
N GLN A 157 7.01 -30.44 0.98
CA GLN A 157 6.14 -29.76 1.96
C GLN A 157 4.85 -29.21 1.34
N PHE A 158 4.87 -28.81 0.06
CA PHE A 158 3.70 -28.22 -0.60
C PHE A 158 2.68 -29.25 -1.11
N MET A 159 3.00 -30.54 -1.03
CA MET A 159 1.99 -31.60 -1.23
C MET A 159 0.98 -31.66 -0.08
N GLY A 160 1.22 -30.96 1.03
CA GLY A 160 0.26 -30.80 2.12
C GLY A 160 -0.79 -29.70 1.90
N LEU A 161 -0.67 -28.92 0.82
CA LEU A 161 -1.64 -27.85 0.50
C LEU A 161 -3.01 -28.45 0.17
N PRO A 162 -4.13 -27.73 0.46
CA PRO A 162 -5.47 -28.16 0.08
C PRO A 162 -5.59 -28.46 -1.43
N ASP A 163 -4.92 -27.66 -2.25
CA ASP A 163 -4.89 -27.75 -3.71
C ASP A 163 -4.48 -29.14 -4.20
N ALA A 164 -3.60 -29.84 -3.46
CA ALA A 164 -3.15 -31.19 -3.77
C ALA A 164 -4.28 -32.23 -3.79
N LYS A 165 -5.36 -32.00 -3.02
CA LYS A 165 -6.56 -32.84 -2.98
C LYS A 165 -7.68 -32.29 -3.85
N LYS A 166 -7.64 -30.99 -4.15
CA LYS A 166 -8.73 -30.26 -4.81
C LYS A 166 -8.59 -30.20 -6.32
N VAL A 167 -7.39 -30.37 -6.85
CA VAL A 167 -7.10 -30.31 -8.29
C VAL A 167 -6.43 -31.60 -8.75
N LYS A 168 -6.88 -32.13 -9.90
CA LYS A 168 -6.35 -33.36 -10.48
C LYS A 168 -4.87 -33.17 -10.80
N GLU A 169 -4.04 -34.14 -10.41
CA GLU A 169 -2.60 -34.18 -10.69
C GLU A 169 -1.83 -32.91 -10.28
N PHE A 170 -2.27 -32.26 -9.20
CA PHE A 170 -1.52 -31.15 -8.60
C PHE A 170 -0.09 -31.60 -8.27
N SER A 171 0.88 -30.78 -8.66
CA SER A 171 2.29 -31.01 -8.37
C SER A 171 3.05 -29.68 -8.38
N PRO A 172 3.87 -29.38 -7.35
CA PRO A 172 4.70 -28.18 -7.33
C PRO A 172 5.58 -28.03 -8.58
N LYS A 173 6.03 -29.14 -9.19
CA LYS A 173 6.79 -29.09 -10.44
C LYS A 173 5.97 -28.54 -11.62
N LYS A 174 4.69 -28.91 -11.71
CA LYS A 174 3.78 -28.38 -12.74
C LYS A 174 3.47 -26.91 -12.48
N ILE A 175 3.30 -26.51 -11.21
CA ILE A 175 3.10 -25.11 -10.83
C ILE A 175 4.32 -24.25 -11.22
N ILE A 176 5.56 -24.75 -11.03
CA ILE A 176 6.78 -24.06 -11.50
C ILE A 176 6.77 -23.92 -13.03
N ALA A 177 6.40 -24.96 -13.76
CA ALA A 177 6.34 -24.88 -15.23
C ALA A 177 5.35 -23.82 -15.71
N LEU A 178 4.14 -23.78 -15.13
CA LEU A 178 3.15 -22.74 -15.43
C LEU A 178 3.66 -21.33 -15.10
N HIS A 179 4.35 -21.18 -13.96
CA HIS A 179 4.99 -19.93 -13.58
C HIS A 179 6.07 -19.48 -14.57
N ASP A 180 6.95 -20.39 -14.99
CA ASP A 180 8.04 -20.08 -15.92
C ASP A 180 7.50 -19.71 -17.31
N GLU A 181 6.45 -20.40 -17.78
CA GLU A 181 5.73 -20.06 -19.02
C GLU A 181 5.11 -18.67 -18.96
N TRP A 182 4.42 -18.35 -17.86
CA TRP A 182 3.86 -17.02 -17.62
C TRP A 182 4.94 -15.92 -17.63
N VAL A 183 6.03 -16.11 -16.88
CA VAL A 183 7.12 -15.12 -16.79
C VAL A 183 7.79 -14.89 -18.15
N SER A 184 7.94 -15.96 -18.94
CA SER A 184 8.47 -15.86 -20.30
C SER A 184 7.55 -15.03 -21.20
N PHE A 185 6.25 -15.35 -21.21
CA PHE A 185 5.24 -14.64 -21.98
C PHE A 185 5.13 -13.16 -21.58
N ALA A 186 5.03 -12.87 -20.28
CA ALA A 186 4.90 -11.51 -19.77
C ALA A 186 6.12 -10.65 -20.14
N ASN A 187 7.34 -11.20 -20.05
CA ASN A 187 8.55 -10.50 -20.46
C ASN A 187 8.60 -10.24 -21.98
N ASP A 188 8.14 -11.18 -22.81
CA ASP A 188 8.05 -10.97 -24.26
C ASP A 188 7.13 -9.79 -24.60
N VAL A 189 5.99 -9.70 -23.91
CA VAL A 189 5.04 -8.58 -24.06
C VAL A 189 5.64 -7.26 -23.56
N LEU A 190 6.25 -7.26 -22.36
CA LEU A 190 6.89 -6.07 -21.79
C LEU A 190 8.02 -5.51 -22.66
N ASN A 191 8.69 -6.36 -23.46
CA ASN A 191 9.72 -5.91 -24.39
C ASN A 191 9.16 -5.28 -25.69
N LYS A 192 7.90 -5.55 -26.03
CA LYS A 192 7.29 -5.17 -27.32
C LYS A 192 6.25 -4.06 -27.21
N GLU A 193 5.56 -3.98 -26.08
CA GLU A 193 4.44 -3.04 -25.90
C GLU A 193 4.90 -1.82 -25.08
N GLU A 194 4.36 -0.64 -25.40
CA GLU A 194 4.70 0.60 -24.68
C GLU A 194 4.00 0.70 -23.32
N LYS A 195 2.77 0.17 -23.22
CA LYS A 195 1.93 0.26 -22.02
C LYS A 195 1.30 -1.07 -21.72
N VAL A 196 1.63 -1.66 -20.58
CA VAL A 196 1.13 -2.97 -20.18
C VAL A 196 0.39 -2.91 -18.84
N LEU A 197 -0.84 -3.40 -18.80
CA LEU A 197 -1.53 -3.73 -17.57
C LEU A 197 -1.43 -5.23 -17.34
N ILE A 198 -0.81 -5.61 -16.23
CA ILE A 198 -0.66 -7.01 -15.81
C ILE A 198 -1.61 -7.28 -14.65
N VAL A 199 -2.44 -8.31 -14.79
CA VAL A 199 -3.29 -8.81 -13.70
C VAL A 199 -2.86 -10.24 -13.37
N THR A 200 -2.48 -10.53 -12.13
CA THR A 200 -2.23 -11.89 -11.67
C THR A 200 -2.97 -12.20 -10.38
N HIS A 201 -3.07 -13.46 -10.01
CA HIS A 201 -3.50 -13.82 -8.66
C HIS A 201 -2.30 -13.85 -7.70
N PHE A 202 -1.23 -14.58 -8.05
CA PHE A 202 -0.03 -14.64 -7.24
C PHE A 202 0.79 -13.35 -7.34
N PRO A 203 1.46 -12.90 -6.25
CA PRO A 203 2.28 -11.70 -6.29
C PRO A 203 3.46 -11.80 -7.27
N MET A 204 3.74 -10.70 -7.96
CA MET A 204 4.90 -10.54 -8.85
C MET A 204 6.12 -9.94 -8.12
N ILE A 205 6.21 -10.18 -6.82
CA ILE A 205 7.24 -9.66 -5.93
C ILE A 205 7.52 -10.68 -4.82
N ASP A 206 8.78 -10.73 -4.38
CA ASP A 206 9.24 -11.68 -3.37
C ASP A 206 9.14 -11.09 -1.97
N PHE A 207 8.24 -11.65 -1.15
CA PHE A 207 8.03 -11.33 0.25
C PHE A 207 8.50 -12.42 1.21
N THR A 208 9.15 -13.47 0.70
CA THR A 208 9.46 -14.67 1.49
C THR A 208 10.43 -14.37 2.65
N LYS A 209 10.08 -14.85 3.85
CA LYS A 209 10.97 -14.84 5.03
C LYS A 209 11.44 -16.25 5.36
N GLU A 210 10.54 -17.21 5.24
CA GLU A 210 10.75 -18.63 5.47
C GLU A 210 10.38 -19.46 4.22
N ASP A 211 10.83 -20.71 4.15
CA ASP A 211 10.62 -21.57 2.98
C ASP A 211 9.12 -21.87 2.76
N LYS A 212 8.33 -21.94 3.85
CA LYS A 212 6.88 -22.14 3.78
C LYS A 212 6.13 -20.95 3.13
N ASP A 213 6.75 -19.76 3.15
CA ASP A 213 6.13 -18.55 2.60
C ASP A 213 6.12 -18.56 1.07
N CYS A 214 6.86 -19.48 0.43
CA CYS A 214 6.97 -19.58 -1.02
C CYS A 214 5.63 -19.89 -1.72
N TRP A 215 4.61 -20.37 -1.01
CA TRP A 215 3.27 -20.48 -1.58
C TRP A 215 2.58 -19.12 -1.73
N TRP A 216 2.92 -18.14 -0.91
CA TRP A 216 2.26 -16.83 -0.84
C TRP A 216 2.97 -15.74 -1.66
N SER A 217 4.05 -16.10 -2.34
CA SER A 217 5.00 -15.16 -2.92
C SER A 217 5.72 -15.82 -4.08
N SER A 218 6.09 -15.03 -5.08
CA SER A 218 6.76 -15.54 -6.26
C SER A 218 7.97 -14.67 -6.58
N THR A 219 9.14 -15.30 -6.69
CA THR A 219 10.31 -14.65 -7.27
C THR A 219 10.10 -14.59 -8.78
N THR A 220 9.71 -13.41 -9.27
CA THR A 220 9.51 -13.13 -10.70
C THR A 220 10.57 -12.16 -11.19
N VAL A 221 11.12 -12.42 -12.38
CA VAL A 221 12.10 -11.54 -13.03
C VAL A 221 11.41 -10.82 -14.19
N LEU A 222 10.37 -10.03 -13.88
CA LEU A 222 9.66 -9.22 -14.87
C LEU A 222 10.41 -7.91 -15.12
N LYS A 223 10.81 -7.69 -16.37
CA LYS A 223 11.55 -6.52 -16.83
C LYS A 223 10.60 -5.36 -17.17
N GLY A 224 11.15 -4.15 -17.30
CA GLY A 224 10.39 -2.98 -17.75
C GLY A 224 9.60 -2.27 -16.65
N ASP A 225 9.64 -0.95 -16.71
CA ASP A 225 8.83 0.02 -15.94
C ASP A 225 7.60 0.50 -16.73
N ASN A 226 7.33 -0.08 -17.90
CA ASN A 226 6.18 0.19 -18.75
C ASN A 226 4.90 -0.54 -18.31
N SER A 227 4.72 -0.80 -17.01
CA SER A 227 3.56 -1.59 -16.54
C SER A 227 3.00 -1.20 -15.20
N TRP A 228 1.68 -1.37 -15.05
CA TRP A 228 1.00 -1.58 -13.77
C TRP A 228 0.77 -3.07 -13.54
N ARG A 229 0.88 -3.53 -12.29
CA ARG A 229 0.89 -4.94 -11.90
C ARG A 229 -0.07 -5.18 -10.73
N ILE A 230 -1.29 -5.65 -11.02
CA ILE A 230 -2.33 -5.95 -10.04
C ILE A 230 -2.19 -7.41 -9.58
N PHE A 231 -2.24 -7.66 -8.27
CA PHE A 231 -2.17 -9.02 -7.71
C PHE A 231 -3.07 -9.25 -6.48
N GLY A 232 -3.26 -10.52 -6.07
CA GLY A 232 -4.08 -10.97 -4.93
C GLY A 232 -3.38 -11.95 -3.96
N HIS A 233 -4.09 -12.99 -3.51
CA HIS A 233 -3.62 -14.19 -2.80
C HIS A 233 -3.19 -14.03 -1.33
N THR A 234 -2.50 -12.94 -0.99
CA THR A 234 -1.88 -12.78 0.34
C THR A 234 -2.86 -12.41 1.46
N HIS A 235 -4.11 -12.10 1.11
CA HIS A 235 -5.13 -11.43 1.94
C HIS A 235 -4.64 -10.14 2.59
N ARG A 236 -3.68 -9.47 1.95
CA ARG A 236 -3.11 -8.20 2.41
C ARG A 236 -3.10 -7.20 1.28
N SER A 237 -3.73 -6.07 1.54
CA SER A 237 -3.65 -4.92 0.66
C SER A 237 -2.27 -4.30 0.75
N GLU A 238 -1.54 -4.25 -0.36
CA GLU A 238 -0.14 -3.82 -0.41
C GLU A 238 0.15 -3.02 -1.69
N GLN A 239 1.19 -2.18 -1.63
CA GLN A 239 1.75 -1.49 -2.80
C GLN A 239 3.27 -1.49 -2.68
N GLN A 240 3.94 -1.90 -3.76
CA GLN A 240 5.38 -1.81 -3.92
C GLN A 240 5.71 -1.44 -5.36
N TYR A 241 6.09 -0.18 -5.58
CA TYR A 241 6.29 0.40 -6.92
C TYR A 241 5.02 0.19 -7.79
N ASN A 242 5.19 -0.31 -9.02
CA ASN A 242 4.10 -0.66 -9.91
C ASN A 242 3.29 -1.91 -9.52
N ASN A 243 3.56 -2.54 -8.38
CA ASN A 243 2.80 -3.71 -7.91
C ASN A 243 1.79 -3.27 -6.87
N VAL A 244 0.51 -3.55 -7.11
CA VAL A 244 -0.61 -3.12 -6.26
C VAL A 244 -1.57 -4.25 -6.00
N SER A 245 -2.14 -4.24 -4.78
CA SER A 245 -3.12 -5.23 -4.37
C SER A 245 -4.13 -4.64 -3.39
N LEU A 246 -5.41 -4.92 -3.64
CA LEU A 246 -6.52 -4.70 -2.72
C LEU A 246 -7.34 -5.99 -2.66
N GLN A 247 -7.46 -6.56 -1.46
CA GLN A 247 -8.02 -7.90 -1.29
C GLN A 247 -9.12 -7.89 -0.23
N ARG A 248 -10.22 -8.59 -0.50
CA ARG A 248 -11.30 -8.74 0.48
C ARG A 248 -10.95 -9.77 1.55
N GLY A 249 -10.37 -10.90 1.12
CA GLY A 249 -10.14 -12.07 1.96
C GLY A 249 -11.44 -12.61 2.55
N TYR A 250 -11.34 -13.31 3.68
CA TYR A 250 -12.50 -13.95 4.32
C TYR A 250 -13.36 -13.04 5.22
N ASN A 251 -13.32 -11.72 5.01
CA ASN A 251 -13.92 -10.72 5.90
C ASN A 251 -15.37 -10.35 5.55
N ASN A 252 -16.03 -11.15 4.73
CA ASN A 252 -17.44 -10.97 4.40
C ASN A 252 -18.35 -11.13 5.64
N SER A 253 -19.43 -10.35 5.68
CA SER A 253 -20.48 -10.42 6.70
C SER A 253 -21.70 -11.15 6.16
N ASP A 254 -22.43 -11.83 7.03
CA ASP A 254 -23.75 -12.37 6.67
C ASP A 254 -24.83 -11.26 6.71
N ALA A 255 -26.00 -11.56 6.14
CA ALA A 255 -27.09 -10.61 6.01
C ALA A 255 -27.60 -10.10 7.37
N GLU A 256 -27.71 -10.98 8.37
CA GLU A 256 -28.12 -10.61 9.73
C GLU A 256 -27.16 -9.61 10.37
N ASP A 257 -25.84 -9.81 10.21
CA ASP A 257 -24.85 -8.86 10.69
C ASP A 257 -24.91 -7.51 9.96
N LEU A 258 -25.10 -7.51 8.64
CA LEU A 258 -25.24 -6.29 7.85
C LEU A 258 -26.47 -5.49 8.26
N GLU A 259 -27.61 -6.16 8.44
CA GLU A 259 -28.86 -5.54 8.91
C GLU A 259 -28.69 -4.95 10.32
N ARG A 260 -28.13 -5.74 11.25
CA ARG A 260 -27.91 -5.31 12.64
C ARG A 260 -26.97 -4.10 12.76
N THR A 261 -25.96 -4.02 11.91
CA THR A 261 -24.96 -2.95 11.95
C THR A 261 -25.29 -1.76 11.05
N GLY A 262 -26.24 -1.91 10.12
CA GLY A 262 -26.59 -0.89 9.13
C GLY A 262 -25.48 -0.60 8.11
N ILE A 263 -24.45 -1.45 8.02
CA ILE A 263 -23.35 -1.28 7.06
C ILE A 263 -23.63 -2.09 5.79
N LYS A 264 -23.18 -1.58 4.63
CA LYS A 264 -23.21 -2.33 3.37
C LYS A 264 -22.04 -3.32 3.31
N GLN A 265 -22.23 -4.43 2.59
CA GLN A 265 -21.18 -5.43 2.35
C GLN A 265 -19.93 -4.84 1.69
N TYR A 266 -20.13 -3.97 0.70
CA TYR A 266 -19.08 -3.32 -0.07
C TYR A 266 -19.09 -1.80 0.10
N SER A 267 -17.90 -1.20 0.02
CA SER A 267 -17.64 0.24 0.07
C SER A 267 -16.45 0.56 -0.83
N PRO A 268 -16.26 1.81 -1.27
CA PRO A 268 -15.15 2.17 -2.14
C PRO A 268 -13.76 1.82 -1.56
N HIS A 269 -13.61 1.80 -0.23
CA HIS A 269 -12.35 1.47 0.44
C HIS A 269 -11.92 0.01 0.29
N HIS A 270 -12.80 -0.87 -0.17
CA HIS A 270 -12.45 -2.27 -0.45
C HIS A 270 -11.77 -2.45 -1.80
N PHE A 271 -11.75 -1.42 -2.64
CA PHE A 271 -11.27 -1.50 -4.02
C PHE A 271 -10.01 -0.67 -4.22
N GLY A 272 -9.12 -1.18 -5.05
CA GLY A 272 -8.00 -0.43 -5.58
C GLY A 272 -8.46 0.37 -6.78
N LYS A 273 -7.86 1.54 -7.01
CA LYS A 273 -8.20 2.38 -8.14
C LYS A 273 -6.92 2.98 -8.74
N LEU A 274 -6.73 2.81 -10.05
CA LEU A 274 -5.74 3.51 -10.85
C LEU A 274 -6.47 4.58 -11.66
N GLU A 275 -6.03 5.82 -11.56
CA GLU A 275 -6.62 6.98 -12.24
C GLU A 275 -5.61 7.57 -13.21
N LYS A 276 -6.05 8.09 -14.37
CA LYS A 276 -5.13 8.77 -15.27
C LYS A 276 -4.40 9.93 -14.56
N SER A 277 -3.10 10.02 -14.82
CA SER A 277 -2.27 11.12 -14.32
C SER A 277 -2.56 12.35 -15.19
N PHE A 278 -3.15 13.38 -14.59
CA PHE A 278 -3.12 14.73 -15.15
C PHE A 278 -1.77 15.36 -14.78
N ASP A 279 -1.21 16.21 -15.63
CA ASP A 279 0.07 16.91 -15.41
C ASP A 279 0.14 17.51 -13.98
N ARG A 280 0.77 16.78 -13.06
CA ARG A 280 0.81 17.08 -11.63
C ARG A 280 1.98 18.00 -11.26
N HIS A 281 2.79 18.38 -12.24
CA HIS A 281 3.90 19.32 -12.08
C HIS A 281 3.48 20.78 -12.14
N SER A 282 2.26 21.11 -12.57
CA SER A 282 1.76 22.49 -12.48
C SER A 282 1.13 22.74 -11.10
N ASN A 283 1.78 23.61 -10.33
CA ASN A 283 1.32 24.27 -9.10
C ASN A 283 1.48 23.52 -7.77
N ILE A 284 2.73 23.37 -7.32
CA ILE A 284 3.04 23.34 -5.89
C ILE A 284 4.23 24.27 -5.65
N ALA A 285 4.02 25.57 -5.83
CA ALA A 285 4.93 26.61 -5.38
C ALA A 285 4.15 27.53 -4.44
N SER A 286 4.21 27.24 -3.14
CA SER A 286 3.89 28.21 -2.09
C SER A 286 4.66 27.82 -0.83
N SER A 287 5.76 28.53 -0.59
CA SER A 287 6.74 28.28 0.48
C SER A 287 6.28 28.75 1.87
N ASN A 288 5.02 28.51 2.23
CA ASN A 288 4.47 28.93 3.51
C ASN A 288 4.11 27.72 4.40
N PHE A 289 4.34 27.88 5.71
CA PHE A 289 3.97 26.93 6.78
C PHE A 289 2.50 26.46 6.72
N GLU A 290 1.62 27.21 6.05
CA GLU A 290 0.22 26.84 5.80
C GLU A 290 0.05 25.45 5.18
N SER A 291 1.02 24.97 4.39
CA SER A 291 0.93 23.67 3.74
C SER A 291 1.15 22.49 4.68
N ILE A 292 1.84 22.70 5.81
CA ILE A 292 2.09 21.69 6.85
C ILE A 292 1.39 22.01 8.18
N SER A 293 0.70 23.15 8.28
CA SER A 293 0.05 23.63 9.51
C SER A 293 -0.96 22.64 10.09
N ASN A 294 -1.66 21.90 9.24
CA ASN A 294 -2.62 20.86 9.64
C ASN A 294 -1.99 19.69 10.42
N PHE A 295 -0.66 19.59 10.40
CA PHE A 295 0.12 18.57 11.11
C PHE A 295 0.74 19.10 12.40
N HIS A 296 0.43 20.35 12.77
CA HIS A 296 0.76 21.00 14.03
C HIS A 296 -0.53 21.39 14.77
N SER A 297 -0.47 21.39 16.10
CA SER A 297 -1.57 21.78 16.97
C SER A 297 -1.07 22.84 17.96
N PRO A 298 -1.76 23.98 18.10
CA PRO A 298 -1.37 25.06 18.99
C PRO A 298 -1.72 24.78 20.47
N VAL A 299 -1.72 23.52 20.90
CA VAL A 299 -2.04 23.16 22.29
C VAL A 299 -0.97 23.70 23.22
N VAL A 300 -1.39 24.53 24.17
CA VAL A 300 -0.56 25.14 25.20
C VAL A 300 -1.31 25.06 26.53
N VAL A 301 -0.61 24.69 27.62
CA VAL A 301 -1.15 24.70 28.98
C VAL A 301 -1.12 26.13 29.51
N SER A 302 -2.31 26.70 29.68
CA SER A 302 -2.49 28.05 30.20
C SER A 302 -2.37 28.10 31.73
N ASP A 303 -2.88 27.09 32.42
CA ASP A 303 -2.84 26.98 33.88
C ASP A 303 -2.58 25.53 34.30
N ALA A 304 -1.31 25.24 34.62
CA ALA A 304 -0.89 23.89 34.99
C ALA A 304 -1.51 23.37 36.30
N LYS A 305 -2.04 24.25 37.17
CA LYS A 305 -2.70 23.83 38.41
C LYS A 305 -4.11 23.30 38.17
N ASN A 306 -4.80 23.87 37.18
CA ASN A 306 -6.18 23.52 36.84
C ASN A 306 -6.28 22.54 35.67
N GLU A 307 -5.26 22.46 34.81
CA GLU A 307 -5.21 21.58 33.63
C GLU A 307 -4.39 20.29 33.84
N LEU A 308 -4.54 19.65 35.02
CA LEU A 308 -3.71 18.51 35.43
C LEU A 308 -3.71 17.33 34.45
N GLU A 309 -4.86 17.03 33.82
CA GLU A 309 -4.98 15.96 32.83
C GLU A 309 -4.20 16.26 31.54
N LEU A 310 -4.26 17.51 31.08
CA LEU A 310 -3.52 17.97 29.90
C LEU A 310 -2.01 17.94 30.17
N VAL A 311 -1.58 18.43 31.34
CA VAL A 311 -0.17 18.37 31.79
C VAL A 311 0.34 16.93 31.80
N SER A 312 -0.41 16.01 32.42
CA SER A 312 -0.06 14.58 32.47
C SER A 312 0.04 13.99 31.06
N THR A 313 -0.90 14.35 30.19
CA THR A 313 -0.97 13.90 28.80
C THR A 313 0.24 14.37 27.99
N VAL A 314 0.57 15.66 28.08
CA VAL A 314 1.73 16.29 27.43
C VAL A 314 3.03 15.64 27.90
N LYS A 315 3.21 15.43 29.21
CA LYS A 315 4.41 14.80 29.78
C LYS A 315 4.61 13.37 29.29
N ARG A 316 3.53 12.59 29.15
CA ARG A 316 3.59 11.17 28.77
C ARG A 316 3.83 10.92 27.27
N ARG A 317 3.24 11.74 26.39
CA ARG A 317 3.17 11.44 24.94
C ARG A 317 4.47 11.74 24.19
N GLY A 318 5.21 12.79 24.57
CA GLY A 318 6.35 13.29 23.80
C GLY A 318 7.52 12.31 23.66
N TYR A 319 7.96 11.67 24.76
CA TYR A 319 9.15 10.79 24.70
C TYR A 319 8.92 9.49 23.95
N ARG A 320 7.70 8.93 24.00
CA ARG A 320 7.37 7.74 23.19
C ARG A 320 7.51 8.06 21.70
N ARG A 321 7.07 9.25 21.28
CA ARG A 321 7.17 9.71 19.89
C ARG A 321 8.63 9.98 19.49
N CYS A 322 9.42 10.63 20.36
CA CYS A 322 10.85 10.85 20.15
C CYS A 322 11.61 9.52 20.01
N ALA A 323 11.37 8.56 20.90
CA ALA A 323 11.99 7.24 20.85
C ALA A 323 11.65 6.45 19.58
N ALA A 324 10.42 6.56 19.08
CA ALA A 324 10.02 5.97 17.80
C ALA A 324 10.71 6.62 16.59
N ASN A 325 11.18 7.85 16.72
CA ASN A 325 11.79 8.65 15.65
C ASN A 325 13.32 8.80 15.78
N LYS A 326 13.93 8.08 16.72
CA LYS A 326 15.35 8.23 17.06
C LYS A 326 16.27 7.99 15.84
N TYR A 327 15.95 6.99 15.02
CA TYR A 327 16.77 6.64 13.86
C TYR A 327 16.72 7.71 12.77
N ASN A 328 15.53 8.16 12.34
CA ASN A 328 15.42 9.21 11.33
C ASN A 328 16.08 10.52 11.80
N PHE A 329 15.86 10.93 13.06
CA PHE A 329 16.51 12.13 13.59
C PHE A 329 18.04 12.01 13.68
N THR A 330 18.57 10.81 13.90
CA THR A 330 20.02 10.58 13.90
C THR A 330 20.62 10.71 12.51
N VAL A 331 19.95 10.16 11.48
CA VAL A 331 20.40 10.31 10.09
C VAL A 331 20.28 11.77 9.65
N ILE A 332 19.20 12.48 10.01
CA ILE A 332 19.04 13.92 9.75
C ILE A 332 20.16 14.73 10.42
N ALA A 333 20.54 14.38 11.65
CA ALA A 333 21.56 15.11 12.41
C ALA A 333 22.97 14.99 11.79
N ASN A 334 23.32 13.79 11.31
CA ASN A 334 24.69 13.46 10.93
C ASN A 334 24.93 13.45 9.42
N THR A 335 23.92 13.06 8.63
CA THR A 335 24.02 12.91 7.17
C THR A 335 22.71 13.35 6.49
N PRO A 336 22.33 14.64 6.60
CA PRO A 336 21.07 15.15 6.07
C PRO A 336 20.94 14.96 4.54
N GLU A 337 22.03 14.99 3.80
CA GLU A 337 22.04 14.77 2.34
C GLU A 337 21.65 13.32 2.01
N ALA A 338 22.19 12.34 2.74
CA ALA A 338 21.85 10.92 2.57
C ALA A 338 20.40 10.63 2.99
N TYR A 339 19.93 11.29 4.06
CA TYR A 339 18.53 11.25 4.49
C TYR A 339 17.61 11.78 3.40
N LEU A 340 17.86 12.99 2.91
CA LEU A 340 17.06 13.65 1.87
C LEU A 340 17.09 12.87 0.56
N LYS A 341 18.25 12.33 0.15
CA LYS A 341 18.34 11.45 -1.02
C LYS A 341 17.41 10.26 -0.88
N SER A 342 17.41 9.58 0.27
CA SER A 342 16.52 8.44 0.53
C SER A 342 15.04 8.86 0.53
N VAL A 343 14.71 9.99 1.16
CA VAL A 343 13.34 10.53 1.19
C VAL A 343 12.87 10.90 -0.21
N LYS A 344 13.70 11.58 -1.02
CA LYS A 344 13.40 11.93 -2.40
C LYS A 344 13.23 10.68 -3.26
N GLU A 345 14.12 9.70 -3.17
CA GLU A 345 13.99 8.42 -3.89
C GLU A 345 12.69 7.67 -3.55
N ILE A 346 12.29 7.65 -2.27
CA ILE A 346 11.03 7.02 -1.84
C ILE A 346 9.83 7.84 -2.30
N THR A 347 9.88 9.16 -2.11
CA THR A 347 8.84 10.11 -2.57
C THR A 347 8.65 9.96 -4.07
N ASP A 348 9.72 10.06 -4.84
CA ASP A 348 9.76 9.83 -6.28
C ASP A 348 9.28 8.42 -6.62
N GLY A 349 9.52 7.40 -5.79
CA GLY A 349 8.89 6.09 -5.96
C GLY A 349 7.36 6.17 -6.00
N TYR A 350 6.75 6.93 -5.08
CA TYR A 350 5.30 7.18 -5.05
C TYR A 350 4.79 8.11 -6.17
N PHE A 351 5.67 8.83 -6.87
CA PHE A 351 5.32 9.74 -7.97
C PHE A 351 5.71 9.22 -9.37
N ARG A 352 6.75 8.38 -9.45
CA ARG A 352 7.09 7.49 -10.58
C ARG A 352 6.02 6.44 -10.81
N ASP A 353 5.13 6.26 -9.83
CA ASP A 353 3.85 5.56 -9.97
C ASP A 353 2.89 6.22 -10.99
N THR A 354 3.35 7.05 -11.94
CA THR A 354 2.65 7.21 -13.22
C THR A 354 3.17 6.14 -14.17
N TYR A 355 2.77 4.89 -13.92
CA TYR A 355 3.02 3.84 -14.89
C TYR A 355 1.94 3.90 -15.95
N ILE A 356 2.36 3.80 -17.22
CA ILE A 356 1.45 3.78 -18.37
C ILE A 356 0.43 4.93 -18.42
N GLY A 357 0.74 6.07 -17.77
CA GLY A 357 -0.16 7.22 -17.67
C GLY A 357 -1.21 7.15 -16.56
N TYR A 358 -1.13 6.18 -15.64
CA TYR A 358 -2.05 5.99 -14.52
C TYR A 358 -1.34 6.05 -13.17
N VAL A 359 -2.02 6.56 -12.14
CA VAL A 359 -1.57 6.65 -10.74
C VAL A 359 -2.51 5.90 -9.83
N PHE A 360 -1.97 5.14 -8.89
CA PHE A 360 -2.77 4.46 -7.88
C PHE A 360 -3.36 5.44 -6.85
N SER A 361 -4.67 5.65 -6.94
CA SER A 361 -5.47 6.47 -6.04
C SER A 361 -5.91 5.64 -4.84
N GLY A 362 -5.05 5.51 -3.82
CA GLY A 362 -5.41 4.63 -2.70
C GLY A 362 -4.75 4.90 -1.36
N ARG A 363 -3.64 5.65 -1.27
CA ARG A 363 -2.88 5.70 -0.01
C ARG A 363 -2.48 7.08 0.48
N ILE A 364 -2.22 8.04 -0.39
CA ILE A 364 -1.71 9.35 0.01
C ILE A 364 -2.61 10.43 -0.56
N SER A 365 -3.24 11.22 0.31
CA SER A 365 -4.09 12.33 -0.15
C SER A 365 -3.24 13.43 -0.78
N ARG A 366 -3.82 14.22 -1.69
CA ARG A 366 -3.17 15.40 -2.28
C ARG A 366 -2.60 16.35 -1.22
N GLN A 367 -3.28 16.49 -0.08
CA GLN A 367 -2.82 17.29 1.06
C GLN A 367 -1.52 16.71 1.66
N VAL A 368 -1.46 15.39 1.88
CA VAL A 368 -0.24 14.74 2.40
C VAL A 368 0.90 14.85 1.39
N LEU A 369 0.62 14.73 0.09
CA LEU A 369 1.64 14.89 -0.95
C LEU A 369 2.25 16.30 -0.94
N LYS A 370 1.42 17.34 -0.89
CA LYS A 370 1.89 18.73 -0.75
C LYS A 370 2.75 18.91 0.50
N ALA A 371 2.31 18.32 1.62
CA ALA A 371 3.04 18.39 2.88
C ALA A 371 4.41 17.68 2.81
N ILE A 372 4.51 16.53 2.12
CA ILE A 372 5.79 15.84 1.90
C ILE A 372 6.76 16.73 1.10
N TYR A 373 6.32 17.28 -0.04
CA TYR A 373 7.18 18.13 -0.86
C TYR A 373 7.66 19.37 -0.12
N HIS A 374 6.75 20.05 0.56
CA HIS A 374 7.13 21.22 1.35
C HIS A 374 8.07 20.86 2.52
N SER A 375 7.87 19.68 3.13
CA SER A 375 8.78 19.20 4.17
C SER A 375 10.17 18.89 3.62
N ILE A 376 10.28 18.36 2.39
CA ILE A 376 11.57 18.16 1.72
C ILE A 376 12.28 19.50 1.50
N GLU A 377 11.57 20.52 1.01
CA GLU A 377 12.13 21.87 0.81
C GLU A 377 12.65 22.49 2.12
N ILE A 378 11.89 22.35 3.22
CA ILE A 378 12.31 22.85 4.54
C ILE A 378 13.57 22.14 5.04
N ILE A 379 13.65 20.81 4.91
CA ILE A 379 14.82 20.07 5.38
C ILE A 379 16.03 20.34 4.46
N GLU A 380 15.80 20.54 3.16
CA GLU A 380 16.84 20.84 2.17
C GLU A 380 17.42 22.25 2.30
N SER A 381 16.62 23.24 2.68
CA SER A 381 17.13 24.59 2.93
C SER A 381 18.13 24.63 4.09
N GLY A 382 18.05 23.65 5.00
CA GLY A 382 18.84 23.62 6.22
C GLY A 382 18.53 24.78 7.17
N ASP A 383 17.46 25.53 6.92
CA ASP A 383 17.09 26.69 7.72
C ASP A 383 16.41 26.24 9.03
N PHE A 384 17.05 26.56 10.14
CA PHE A 384 16.56 26.29 11.50
C PHE A 384 15.91 27.53 12.15
N SER A 385 15.67 28.60 11.40
CA SER A 385 15.03 29.84 11.89
C SER A 385 13.61 29.59 12.42
N ASP A 386 12.82 28.74 11.74
CA ASP A 386 11.54 28.23 12.22
C ASP A 386 11.66 26.77 12.67
N VAL A 387 12.00 26.58 13.94
CA VAL A 387 12.10 25.24 14.56
C VAL A 387 10.78 24.46 14.47
N ARG A 388 9.61 25.11 14.47
CA ARG A 388 8.33 24.39 14.32
C ARG A 388 8.18 23.81 12.93
N ALA A 389 8.49 24.61 11.91
CA ALA A 389 8.49 24.17 10.53
C ALA A 389 9.45 23.01 10.34
N PHE A 390 10.70 23.17 10.80
CA PHE A 390 11.73 22.15 10.66
C PHE A 390 11.36 20.83 11.34
N ILE A 391 10.91 20.87 12.60
CA ILE A 391 10.57 19.64 13.34
C ILE A 391 9.33 18.96 12.77
N THR A 392 8.31 19.74 12.36
CA THR A 392 7.13 19.18 11.71
C THR A 392 7.51 18.51 10.39
N ALA A 393 8.34 19.17 9.58
CA ALA A 393 8.88 18.63 8.35
C ALA A 393 9.67 17.33 8.60
N ALA A 394 10.56 17.31 9.58
CA ALA A 394 11.39 16.15 9.94
C ALA A 394 10.55 14.94 10.37
N VAL A 395 9.41 15.16 11.04
CA VAL A 395 8.48 14.07 11.39
C VAL A 395 7.72 13.59 10.16
N ILE A 396 7.23 14.49 9.29
CA ILE A 396 6.54 14.15 8.03
C ILE A 396 7.47 13.32 7.13
N THR A 397 8.67 13.81 6.84
CA THR A 397 9.67 13.07 6.04
C THR A 397 10.15 11.81 6.77
N GLY A 398 10.05 11.76 8.11
CA GLY A 398 10.31 10.56 8.91
C GLY A 398 9.39 9.40 8.53
N TYR A 399 8.10 9.65 8.28
CA TYR A 399 7.18 8.62 7.76
C TYR A 399 7.60 8.14 6.37
N VAL A 400 8.04 9.04 5.50
CA VAL A 400 8.50 8.71 4.15
C VAL A 400 9.77 7.87 4.21
N PHE A 401 10.76 8.27 5.00
CA PHE A 401 12.02 7.55 5.20
C PHE A 401 11.80 6.10 5.67
N ASN A 402 10.75 5.88 6.47
CA ASN A 402 10.34 4.56 6.95
C ASN A 402 9.35 3.82 6.01
N ARG A 403 9.13 4.31 4.78
CA ARG A 403 8.22 3.72 3.77
C ARG A 403 6.75 3.64 4.20
N MET A 404 6.29 4.61 5.00
CA MET A 404 4.91 4.66 5.52
C MET A 404 4.19 6.02 5.31
N PRO A 405 4.28 6.67 4.13
CA PRO A 405 3.67 7.99 3.93
C PRO A 405 2.13 7.99 4.04
N PHE A 406 1.47 6.85 3.84
CA PHE A 406 0.02 6.71 3.98
C PHE A 406 -0.47 6.91 5.42
N LEU A 407 0.41 6.73 6.42
CA LEU A 407 0.08 6.96 7.82
C LEU A 407 0.11 8.45 8.21
N ILE A 408 0.68 9.33 7.38
CA ILE A 408 0.78 10.76 7.67
C ILE A 408 -0.61 11.38 7.85
N LYS A 409 -1.60 10.99 7.02
CA LYS A 409 -2.97 11.53 7.12
C LYS A 409 -3.60 11.28 8.51
N GLY A 410 -3.28 10.15 9.13
CA GLY A 410 -3.83 9.75 10.43
C GLY A 410 -2.91 10.06 11.61
N MET A 411 -1.77 10.72 11.40
CA MET A 411 -0.85 11.01 12.50
C MET A 411 -1.45 12.06 13.42
N ARG A 412 -1.19 11.92 14.73
CA ARG A 412 -1.51 13.00 15.68
C ARG A 412 -0.69 14.24 15.31
N PRO A 413 -1.32 15.42 15.18
CA PRO A 413 -0.58 16.68 15.03
C PRO A 413 0.44 16.87 16.15
N LEU A 414 1.58 17.49 15.83
CA LEU A 414 2.60 17.84 16.82
C LEU A 414 2.12 19.04 17.62
N ASP A 415 2.21 18.96 18.94
CA ASP A 415 2.05 20.14 19.80
C ASP A 415 3.42 20.81 20.04
N ASP A 416 3.42 22.03 20.61
CA ASP A 416 4.67 22.77 20.87
C ASP A 416 5.59 22.05 21.85
N TYR A 417 5.05 21.22 22.75
CA TYR A 417 5.84 20.39 23.65
C TYR A 417 6.54 19.23 22.92
N ASP A 418 5.90 18.64 21.89
CA ASP A 418 6.57 17.70 20.98
C ASP A 418 7.71 18.40 20.25
N VAL A 419 7.46 19.60 19.71
CA VAL A 419 8.46 20.38 18.95
C VAL A 419 9.71 20.61 19.78
N VAL A 420 9.55 21.12 21.01
CA VAL A 420 10.66 21.36 21.94
C VAL A 420 11.43 20.06 22.22
N ARG A 421 10.75 18.95 22.52
CA ARG A 421 11.44 17.67 22.81
C ARG A 421 12.23 17.14 21.62
N PHE A 422 11.65 17.19 20.43
CA PHE A 422 12.32 16.76 19.21
C PHE A 422 13.53 17.62 18.88
N TRP A 423 13.40 18.94 19.03
CA TRP A 423 14.48 19.87 18.83
C TRP A 423 15.63 19.62 19.82
N LEU A 424 15.33 19.45 21.11
CA LEU A 424 16.33 19.11 22.11
C LEU A 424 16.99 17.75 21.85
N MET A 425 16.21 16.74 21.43
CA MET A 425 16.77 15.44 21.04
C MET A 425 17.74 15.58 19.86
N LEU A 426 17.38 16.36 18.84
CA LEU A 426 18.24 16.63 17.68
C LEU A 426 19.53 17.33 18.10
N LEU A 427 19.45 18.32 18.99
CA LEU A 427 20.61 19.03 19.52
C LEU A 427 21.51 18.12 20.36
N THR A 428 20.94 17.28 21.24
CA THR A 428 21.71 16.29 22.00
C THR A 428 22.47 15.34 21.06
N ILE A 429 21.82 14.82 20.01
CA ILE A 429 22.48 13.95 19.02
C ILE A 429 23.65 14.66 18.35
N LYS A 430 23.45 15.91 17.90
CA LYS A 430 24.51 16.71 17.25
C LYS A 430 25.66 17.03 18.21
N HIS A 431 25.35 17.43 19.44
CA HIS A 431 26.35 17.82 20.44
C HIS A 431 27.29 16.65 20.78
N TYR A 432 26.75 15.44 20.92
CA TYR A 432 27.54 14.25 21.27
C TYR A 432 27.96 13.40 20.06
N GLY A 433 27.63 13.80 18.83
CA GLY A 433 27.99 13.06 17.61
C GLY A 433 27.46 11.61 17.59
N ILE A 434 26.23 11.39 18.08
CA ILE A 434 25.68 10.04 18.26
C ILE A 434 25.34 9.44 16.89
N ASP A 435 25.96 8.32 16.52
CA ASP A 435 25.75 7.64 15.23
C ASP A 435 24.47 6.77 15.19
N MET A 436 23.89 6.58 14.01
CA MET A 436 22.68 5.78 13.79
C MET A 436 22.82 4.32 14.25
N LYS A 437 24.01 3.71 14.10
CA LYS A 437 24.24 2.33 14.55
C LYS A 437 24.36 2.23 16.07
N SER A 438 24.58 3.35 16.74
CA SER A 438 24.79 3.43 18.18
C SER A 438 23.55 3.87 18.95
N ILE A 439 22.55 4.48 18.31
CA ILE A 439 21.37 5.01 19.00
C ILE A 439 20.40 3.91 19.44
N ASN A 440 20.37 3.65 20.75
CA ASN A 440 19.57 2.59 21.35
C ASN A 440 18.37 3.13 22.11
N THR A 441 18.55 4.20 22.89
CA THR A 441 17.54 4.72 23.81
C THR A 441 17.30 6.21 23.65
N VAL A 442 16.05 6.63 23.80
CA VAL A 442 15.65 8.02 24.03
C VAL A 442 14.65 8.01 25.19
N ARG A 443 14.97 8.70 26.28
CA ARG A 443 14.14 8.74 27.50
C ARG A 443 14.20 10.12 28.15
N SER A 444 13.32 10.38 29.11
CA SER A 444 13.38 11.60 29.90
C SER A 444 14.52 11.53 30.92
N ASP A 445 15.37 12.54 30.97
CA ASP A 445 16.31 12.74 32.08
C ASP A 445 15.57 13.30 33.28
N LYS A 446 15.33 12.46 34.30
CA LYS A 446 14.59 12.85 35.50
C LYS A 446 15.31 13.89 36.36
N LYS A 447 16.60 14.16 36.11
CA LYS A 447 17.40 15.10 36.90
C LYS A 447 17.48 16.49 36.28
N ASN A 448 17.23 16.61 34.97
CA ASN A 448 17.35 17.86 34.23
C ASN A 448 16.03 18.21 33.56
N TYR A 449 15.53 19.41 33.81
CA TYR A 449 14.29 19.92 33.21
C TYR A 449 14.36 21.41 32.92
N ILE A 450 13.47 21.87 32.04
CA ILE A 450 13.16 23.27 31.80
C ILE A 450 11.66 23.48 31.96
N THR A 451 11.23 24.68 32.34
CA THR A 451 9.81 25.03 32.34
C THR A 451 9.46 25.70 31.01
N PHE A 452 8.54 25.10 30.25
CA PHE A 452 8.04 25.65 28.99
C PHE A 452 6.52 25.76 29.06
N CYS A 453 5.97 26.95 28.82
CA CYS A 453 4.53 27.23 28.89
C CYS A 453 3.84 26.56 30.09
N ASN A 454 4.34 26.87 31.30
CA ASN A 454 3.85 26.37 32.60
C ASN A 454 4.02 24.87 32.86
N VAL A 455 4.73 24.13 31.99
CA VAL A 455 4.97 22.71 32.18
C VAL A 455 6.46 22.44 32.33
N ASP A 456 6.83 21.76 33.41
CA ASP A 456 8.19 21.23 33.56
C ASP A 456 8.42 20.08 32.59
N MET A 457 9.34 20.29 31.66
CA MET A 457 9.75 19.35 30.63
C MET A 457 11.15 18.84 30.93
N TYR A 458 11.24 17.55 31.24
CA TYR A 458 12.53 16.89 31.38
C TYR A 458 13.31 16.89 30.06
N LEU A 459 14.63 16.99 30.12
CA LEU A 459 15.44 16.98 28.90
C LEU A 459 15.48 15.57 28.29
N PRO A 460 15.53 15.42 26.95
CA PRO A 460 15.67 14.12 26.31
C PRO A 460 17.11 13.61 26.46
N ALA A 461 17.26 12.49 27.18
CA ALA A 461 18.49 11.72 27.23
C ALA A 461 18.54 10.72 26.07
N VAL A 462 19.58 10.80 25.25
CA VAL A 462 19.87 9.90 24.13
C VAL A 462 21.07 9.06 24.50
N ASN A 463 20.92 7.73 24.56
CA ASN A 463 21.95 6.84 25.12
C ASN A 463 22.51 7.31 26.46
N ASP A 464 21.62 7.85 27.30
CA ASP A 464 21.91 8.34 28.66
C ASP A 464 22.73 9.64 28.70
N LEU A 465 23.00 10.24 27.54
CA LEU A 465 23.58 11.57 27.39
C LEU A 465 22.47 12.61 27.22
N SER A 466 22.56 13.72 27.94
CA SER A 466 21.61 14.84 27.87
C SER A 466 22.38 16.14 27.94
N LEU A 467 21.94 17.14 27.17
CA LEU A 467 22.33 18.53 27.42
C LEU A 467 21.95 18.93 28.84
N ASN A 468 22.67 19.90 29.41
CA ASN A 468 22.32 20.44 30.71
C ASN A 468 21.30 21.60 30.58
N ALA A 469 20.62 21.94 31.69
CA ALA A 469 19.53 22.92 31.67
C ALA A 469 19.99 24.34 31.28
N ASP A 470 21.20 24.73 31.68
CA ASP A 470 21.75 26.07 31.41
C ASP A 470 22.06 26.25 29.92
N GLU A 471 22.70 25.25 29.30
CA GLU A 471 22.95 25.19 27.86
C GLU A 471 21.63 25.31 27.07
N VAL A 472 20.61 24.57 27.50
CA VAL A 472 19.29 24.60 26.86
C VAL A 472 18.64 25.97 26.99
N GLN A 473 18.70 26.61 28.17
CA GLN A 473 18.15 27.96 28.35
C GLN A 473 18.85 28.98 27.45
N MET A 474 20.19 28.92 27.33
CA MET A 474 20.94 29.78 26.41
C MET A 474 20.54 29.56 24.96
N LEU A 475 20.32 28.31 24.55
CA LEU A 475 19.88 27.96 23.19
C LEU A 475 18.45 28.47 22.91
N MET A 476 17.54 28.32 23.88
CA MET A 476 16.17 28.84 23.77
C MET A 476 16.09 30.36 23.70
N GLN A 477 17.04 31.08 24.32
CA GLN A 477 17.15 32.53 24.18
C GLN A 477 17.60 32.95 22.77
N LYS A 478 18.51 32.18 22.15
CA LYS A 478 19.01 32.44 20.78
C LYS A 478 17.99 32.04 19.70
N THR A 479 17.12 31.08 19.99
CA THR A 479 16.07 30.61 19.07
C THR A 479 14.73 30.56 19.82
N PRO A 480 14.06 31.71 20.01
CA PRO A 480 12.86 31.78 20.84
C PRO A 480 11.71 30.95 20.25
N LEU A 481 11.29 29.93 20.98
CA LEU A 481 10.09 29.14 20.70
C LEU A 481 8.88 29.75 21.43
N LEU A 482 8.38 30.92 21.00
CA LEU A 482 7.18 31.51 21.60
C LEU A 482 5.93 30.71 21.21
N PRO A 483 5.03 30.33 22.12
CA PRO A 483 3.82 29.57 21.80
C PRO A 483 2.97 30.28 20.74
N ARG A 484 2.43 29.53 19.77
CA ARG A 484 1.45 30.09 18.83
C ARG A 484 0.10 30.18 19.55
N LEU A 485 -0.34 31.41 19.83
CA LEU A 485 -1.70 31.66 20.30
C LEU A 485 -2.70 31.26 19.19
N LEU A 486 -3.84 30.71 19.59
CA LEU A 486 -4.97 30.48 18.68
C LEU A 486 -5.33 31.82 18.02
N SER A 487 -5.15 31.93 16.71
CA SER A 487 -5.82 32.99 15.95
C SER A 487 -7.31 32.74 16.07
N THR A 488 -8.01 33.65 16.75
CA THR A 488 -9.47 33.67 16.86
C THR A 488 -10.14 33.72 15.52
#